data_AF-A0AA44W9D3-F1
#
_entry.id   AF-A0AA44W9D3-F1
#
_cell.length_a   1.000
_cell.length_b   1.000
_cell.length_c   1.000
_cell.angle_alpha   90.00
_cell.angle_beta   90.00
_cell.angle_gamma   90.00
#
_symmetry.space_group_name_H-M   'P 1'
#
loop_
_entity.id
_entity.type
_entity.pdbx_description
1 polymer ?
#
loop_
_entity_poly.entity_id
_entity_poly.type
_entity_poly.pdbx_seq_one_letter_code
_entity_poly.pdbx_strand_id
1 'polypeptide(L)'
;MREAKGQAKSSDESESDDEIEPGAVVLHKMFNRKVVLHPDNTVVKSGKRIPIGEAEALRVAAQAGIPAPYVHDVHTSSDGQGHIQEKYSAAASGDG
;
A
#
# COMPACT_ATOMS: atom_id res chain seq x y z
N MET A 1 -5.81 44.93 -10.86
CA MET A 1 -4.57 44.48 -10.21
C MET A 1 -4.73 43.00 -9.89
N ARG A 2 -3.81 42.15 -10.37
CA ARG A 2 -3.82 40.70 -10.11
C ARG A 2 -2.81 40.43 -8.99
N GLU A 3 -3.26 39.86 -7.88
CA GLU A 3 -2.36 39.23 -6.91
C GLU A 3 -2.72 37.76 -6.79
N ALA A 4 -1.97 36.93 -7.53
CA ALA A 4 -1.91 35.50 -7.30
C ALA A 4 -0.84 35.25 -6.22
N LYS A 5 -1.25 34.69 -5.08
CA LYS A 5 -0.32 34.04 -4.14
C LYS A 5 -0.67 32.56 -4.06
N GLY A 6 -0.36 31.85 -5.14
CA GLY A 6 -0.17 30.41 -5.09
C GLY A 6 1.19 30.12 -4.46
N GLN A 7 1.26 30.10 -3.14
CA GLN A 7 2.45 29.59 -2.46
C GLN A 7 2.41 28.07 -2.53
N ALA A 8 2.98 27.51 -3.59
CA ALA A 8 3.29 26.09 -3.67
C ALA A 8 4.26 25.80 -2.53
N LYS A 9 3.77 25.11 -1.49
CA LYS A 9 4.61 24.53 -0.44
C LYS A 9 5.46 23.48 -1.12
N SER A 10 6.71 23.80 -1.45
CA SER A 10 7.74 22.80 -1.64
C SER A 10 8.08 22.25 -0.25
N SER A 11 7.28 21.31 0.26
CA SER A 11 7.83 20.41 1.27
C SER A 11 8.76 19.48 0.52
N ASP A 12 10.02 19.60 0.88
CA ASP A 12 11.09 18.65 0.61
C ASP A 12 10.61 17.25 1.03
N GLU A 13 9.98 16.52 0.10
CA GLU A 13 9.70 15.09 0.24
C GLU A 13 10.99 14.33 -0.09
N SER A 14 12.05 14.55 0.69
CA SER A 14 13.19 13.64 0.70
C SER A 14 12.69 12.32 1.32
N GLU A 15 11.99 11.53 0.50
CA GLU A 15 11.55 10.20 0.87
C GLU A 15 12.82 9.36 1.05
N SER A 16 13.09 8.96 2.30
CA SER A 16 14.22 8.10 2.64
C SER A 16 14.29 6.92 1.68
N ASP A 17 15.51 6.59 1.25
CA ASP A 17 15.77 5.35 0.53
C ASP A 17 15.68 4.23 1.57
N ASP A 18 14.45 3.82 1.85
CA ASP A 18 14.18 2.80 2.86
C ASP A 18 14.87 1.51 2.43
N GLU A 19 15.70 0.96 3.30
CA GLU A 19 16.25 -0.37 3.13
C GLU A 19 15.08 -1.36 3.05
N ILE A 20 14.94 -2.00 1.88
CA ILE A 20 13.94 -3.06 1.65
C ILE A 20 14.64 -4.41 1.78
N GLU A 21 13.88 -5.42 2.24
CA GLU A 21 14.42 -6.77 2.37
C GLU A 21 15.01 -7.28 1.03
N PRO A 22 16.10 -8.06 1.05
CA PRO A 22 16.65 -8.66 -0.16
C PRO A 22 15.61 -9.44 -0.96
N GLY A 23 15.47 -9.11 -2.25
CA GLY A 23 14.49 -9.73 -3.15
C GLY A 23 13.10 -9.09 -3.12
N ALA A 24 12.85 -8.13 -2.22
CA ALA A 24 11.64 -7.32 -2.28
C ALA A 24 11.71 -6.32 -3.45
N VAL A 25 10.55 -5.99 -4.02
CA VAL A 25 10.42 -5.07 -5.15
C VAL A 25 9.45 -3.96 -4.76
N VAL A 26 9.89 -2.70 -4.88
CA VAL A 26 8.99 -1.55 -4.75
C VAL A 26 8.14 -1.46 -6.02
N LEU A 27 6.85 -1.76 -5.90
CA LEU A 27 5.91 -1.69 -7.01
C LEU A 27 5.42 -0.25 -7.26
N HIS A 28 5.29 0.54 -6.19
CA HIS A 28 4.82 1.91 -6.26
C HIS A 28 5.38 2.72 -5.09
N LYS A 29 5.85 3.94 -5.35
CA LYS A 29 6.26 4.90 -4.32
C LYS A 29 5.90 6.31 -4.79
N MET A 30 4.86 6.91 -4.20
CA MET A 30 4.42 8.27 -4.54
C MET A 30 3.47 8.84 -3.48
N PHE A 31 3.61 10.13 -3.16
CA PHE A 31 2.69 10.89 -2.30
C PHE A 31 2.46 10.26 -0.92
N ASN A 32 3.53 9.94 -0.18
CA ASN A 32 3.44 9.28 1.13
C ASN A 32 2.67 7.94 1.07
N ARG A 33 2.87 7.18 -0.02
CA ARG A 33 2.40 5.81 -0.20
C ARG A 33 3.52 4.99 -0.78
N LYS A 34 3.71 3.79 -0.24
CA LYS A 34 4.67 2.81 -0.69
C LYS A 34 3.98 1.46 -0.78
N VAL A 35 4.25 0.73 -1.86
CA VAL A 35 3.78 -0.63 -2.08
C VAL A 35 5.00 -1.49 -2.38
N VAL A 36 5.22 -2.50 -1.54
CA VAL A 36 6.35 -3.42 -1.65
C VAL A 36 5.81 -4.84 -1.84
N LEU A 37 6.35 -5.56 -2.81
CA LEU A 37 6.15 -6.99 -2.99
C LEU A 37 7.34 -7.74 -2.40
N HIS A 38 7.09 -8.61 -1.43
CA HIS A 38 8.09 -9.50 -0.85
C HIS A 38 8.18 -10.82 -1.63
N PRO A 39 9.31 -11.56 -1.53
CA PRO A 39 9.54 -12.81 -2.26
C PRO A 39 8.49 -13.91 -2.02
N ASP A 40 7.76 -13.87 -0.90
CA ASP A 40 6.72 -14.83 -0.52
C ASP A 40 5.32 -14.49 -1.07
N ASN A 41 5.25 -13.54 -2.02
CA ASN A 41 4.04 -12.94 -2.59
C ASN A 41 3.18 -12.15 -1.59
N THR A 42 3.77 -11.73 -0.48
CA THR A 42 3.17 -10.75 0.41
C THR A 42 3.35 -9.35 -0.18
N VAL A 43 2.26 -8.58 -0.23
CA VAL A 43 2.27 -7.16 -0.56
C VAL A 43 2.05 -6.35 0.71
N VAL A 44 2.93 -5.37 0.93
CA VAL A 44 2.82 -4.41 2.03
C VAL A 44 2.53 -3.04 1.44
N LYS A 45 1.43 -2.42 1.88
CA LYS A 45 1.05 -1.04 1.56
C LYS A 45 1.26 -0.20 2.81
N SER A 46 2.12 0.81 2.74
CA SER A 46 2.43 1.67 3.88
C SER A 46 2.46 3.16 3.53
N GLY A 47 2.16 4.01 4.51
CA GLY A 47 2.27 5.46 4.41
C GLY A 47 1.06 6.24 4.94
N LYS A 48 1.19 7.57 5.00
CA LYS A 48 0.16 8.48 5.57
C LYS A 48 -1.12 8.57 4.76
N ARG A 49 -1.11 8.09 3.51
CA ARG A 49 -2.27 8.11 2.60
C ARG A 49 -2.75 6.71 2.21
N ILE A 50 -2.52 5.71 3.07
CA ILE A 50 -3.08 4.37 2.90
C ILE A 50 -4.52 4.33 3.43
N PRO A 51 -5.52 3.98 2.61
CA PRO A 51 -6.90 3.87 3.05
C PRO A 51 -7.10 2.55 3.82
N ILE A 52 -7.01 2.59 5.16
CA ILE A 52 -7.16 1.40 6.03
C ILE A 52 -8.47 0.62 5.79
N GLY A 53 -9.55 1.29 5.37
CA GLY A 53 -10.82 0.66 5.01
C GLY A 53 -10.73 -0.32 3.83
N GLU A 54 -9.66 -0.27 3.03
CA GLU A 54 -9.37 -1.28 2.00
C GLU A 54 -9.30 -2.68 2.59
N ALA A 55 -8.68 -2.85 3.76
CA ALA A 55 -8.57 -4.14 4.43
C ALA A 55 -9.95 -4.73 4.76
N GLU A 56 -10.91 -3.90 5.17
CA GLU A 56 -12.28 -4.33 5.43
C GLU A 56 -12.99 -4.71 4.12
N ALA A 57 -12.85 -3.90 3.07
CA ALA A 57 -13.43 -4.20 1.76
C ALA A 57 -12.95 -5.54 1.20
N LEU A 58 -11.65 -5.85 1.33
CA LEU A 58 -11.07 -7.14 0.93
C LEU A 58 -11.65 -8.31 1.71
N ARG A 59 -11.82 -8.15 3.03
CA ARG A 59 -12.46 -9.18 3.89
C ARG A 59 -13.91 -9.42 3.50
N VAL A 60 -14.68 -8.36 3.24
CA VAL A 60 -16.07 -8.45 2.78
C VAL A 60 -16.16 -9.16 1.43
N ALA A 61 -15.28 -8.82 0.48
CA ALA A 61 -15.21 -9.48 -0.82
C ALA A 61 -14.94 -10.98 -0.68
N ALA A 62 -13.95 -11.36 0.15
CA ALA A 62 -13.64 -12.76 0.42
C ALA A 62 -14.83 -13.52 1.05
N GLN A 63 -15.53 -12.90 2.01
CA GLN A 63 -16.73 -13.47 2.63
C GLN A 63 -17.88 -13.67 1.63
N ALA A 64 -17.98 -12.81 0.62
CA ALA A 64 -18.94 -12.93 -0.47
C ALA A 64 -18.52 -13.95 -1.55
N GLY A 65 -17.38 -14.63 -1.40
CA GLY A 65 -16.84 -15.56 -2.39
C GLY A 65 -16.23 -14.89 -3.61
N ILE A 66 -15.97 -13.59 -3.57
CA ILE A 66 -15.26 -12.85 -4.61
C ILE A 66 -13.76 -13.08 -4.41
N PRO A 67 -13.00 -13.50 -5.44
CA PRO A 67 -11.55 -13.61 -5.35
C PRO A 67 -10.92 -12.27 -4.93
N ALA A 68 -10.25 -12.26 -3.79
CA ALA A 68 -9.60 -11.10 -3.21
C ALA A 68 -8.31 -11.54 -2.49
N PRO A 69 -7.29 -10.67 -2.40
CA PRO A 69 -6.13 -10.91 -1.55
C PRO A 69 -6.53 -11.21 -0.09
N TYR A 70 -5.78 -12.12 0.53
CA TYR A 70 -5.96 -12.41 1.96
C TYR A 70 -5.26 -11.34 2.80
N VAL A 71 -5.99 -10.66 3.68
CA VAL A 71 -5.42 -9.65 4.59
C VAL A 71 -4.84 -10.32 5.82
N HIS A 72 -3.53 -10.24 5.99
CA HIS A 72 -2.80 -10.78 7.15
C HIS A 72 -2.83 -9.84 8.35
N ASP A 73 -2.48 -8.57 8.13
CA ASP A 73 -2.38 -7.57 9.19
C ASP A 73 -2.81 -6.19 8.69
N VAL A 74 -3.33 -5.39 9.62
CA VAL A 74 -3.68 -3.99 9.37
C VAL A 74 -3.51 -3.19 10.65
N HIS A 75 -2.78 -2.08 10.56
CA HIS A 75 -2.60 -1.18 11.68
C HIS A 75 -2.31 0.24 11.22
N THR A 76 -2.47 1.19 12.15
CA THR A 76 -1.99 2.56 11.99
C THR A 76 -0.92 2.80 13.04
N SER A 77 0.27 3.17 12.60
CA SER A 77 1.40 3.50 13.47
C SER A 77 1.15 4.80 14.25
N SER A 78 1.91 5.03 15.32
CA SER A 78 1.75 6.21 16.19
C SER A 78 2.02 7.55 15.48
N ASP A 79 2.74 7.53 14.37
CA ASP A 79 3.01 8.67 13.51
C ASP A 79 1.91 8.91 12.44
N GLY A 80 0.83 8.13 12.49
CA GLY A 80 -0.31 8.22 11.59
C GLY A 80 -0.13 7.51 10.25
N GLN A 81 0.94 6.74 10.06
CA GLN A 81 1.09 5.92 8.86
C GLN A 81 0.18 4.70 8.92
N GLY A 82 -0.59 4.47 7.85
CA GLY A 82 -1.34 3.24 7.69
C GLY A 82 -0.47 2.12 7.14
N HIS A 83 -0.75 0.89 7.54
CA HIS A 83 -0.09 -0.33 7.09
C HIS A 83 -1.12 -1.41 6.79
N ILE A 84 -1.06 -2.01 5.61
CA ILE A 84 -1.86 -3.17 5.20
C ILE A 84 -0.89 -4.22 4.65
N GLN A 85 -0.94 -5.42 5.22
CA GLN A 85 -0.22 -6.60 4.72
C GLN A 85 -1.23 -7.58 4.13
N GLU A 86 -1.08 -7.88 2.85
CA GLU A 86 -1.95 -8.78 2.11
C GLU A 86 -1.15 -9.82 1.34
N LYS A 87 -1.77 -10.97 1.03
CA LYS A 87 -1.15 -12.01 0.22
C LYS A 87 -2.01 -12.35 -0.98
N TYR A 88 -1.38 -12.38 -2.14
CA TYR A 88 -2.00 -12.85 -3.35
C TYR A 88 -1.85 -14.37 -3.42
N SER A 89 -2.97 -15.07 -3.60
CA SER A 89 -2.90 -16.45 -4.09
C SER A 89 -2.47 -16.41 -5.55
N ALA A 90 -1.57 -17.31 -5.94
CA ALA A 90 -1.28 -17.53 -7.35
C ALA A 90 -2.61 -17.80 -8.07
N ALA A 91 -2.87 -17.10 -9.18
CA ALA A 91 -4.03 -17.39 -10.01
C ALA A 91 -4.03 -18.91 -10.27
N ALA A 92 -5.13 -19.58 -9.95
CA ALA A 92 -5.29 -20.97 -10.34
C ALA A 92 -5.02 -21.03 -11.84
N SER A 93 -3.95 -21.71 -12.22
CA SER A 93 -3.65 -22.02 -13.62
C SER A 93 -4.90 -22.68 -14.17
N GLY A 94 -5.65 -21.95 -15.00
CA GLY A 94 -6.80 -22.47 -15.69
C GLY A 94 -6.29 -23.51 -16.69
N ASP A 95 -6.26 -24.76 -16.26
CA ASP A 95 -6.15 -25.90 -17.16
C ASP A 95 -7.52 -26.01 -17.84
N GLY A 96 -7.55 -25.60 -19.11
CA GLY A 96 -8.68 -25.70 -20.02
C GLY A 96 -8.34 -26.60 -21.18
#